data_AF-A7U1H5-F1
#
_entry.id   AF-A7U1H5-F1
#
_cell.length_a   1.000
_cell.length_b   1.000
_cell.length_c   1.000
_cell.angle_alpha   90.00
_cell.angle_beta   90.00
_cell.angle_gamma   90.00
#
_symmetry.space_group_name_H-M   'P 1'
#
loop_
_entity.id
_entity.type
_entity.pdbx_description
1 polymer ?
#
loop_
_entity_poly.entity_id
_entity_poly.type
_entity_poly.pdbx_seq_one_letter_code
_entity_poly.pdbx_strand_id
1 'polypeptide(L)'
;TFNCRAWVCVSSSYDYKKMLRAIIKQLNPITNELLDMLEKMEEEDLERRLYQDLQDKCYLVVLDDVWEVAAWDCLARRAFPDVGTSSRVLLTSRNRDVAQHADAYRHPYELKTLGQEDSWQLFLKKALGHGANAGCPSDLEEVGREIARRCG
;
A
#
# COMPACT_ATOMS: atom_id res chain seq x y z
N THR A 1 -10.14 -14.26 -8.04
CA THR A 1 -10.35 -12.81 -8.33
C THR A 1 -10.81 -12.16 -7.04
N PHE A 2 -10.27 -10.98 -6.70
CA PHE A 2 -10.68 -10.22 -5.52
C PHE A 2 -11.83 -9.28 -5.90
N ASN A 3 -13.00 -9.46 -5.27
CA ASN A 3 -14.20 -8.66 -5.48
C ASN A 3 -14.28 -7.45 -4.52
N CYS A 4 -13.40 -7.39 -3.53
CA CYS A 4 -13.24 -6.24 -2.64
C CYS A 4 -11.79 -5.80 -2.61
N ARG A 5 -11.55 -4.49 -2.77
CA ARG A 5 -10.20 -3.93 -2.85
C ARG A 5 -10.17 -2.60 -2.14
N ALA A 6 -9.11 -2.38 -1.37
CA ALA A 6 -8.82 -1.08 -0.80
C ALA A 6 -7.31 -0.85 -0.78
N TRP A 7 -6.90 0.40 -0.86
CA TRP A 7 -5.51 0.84 -0.69
C TRP A 7 -5.49 2.02 0.26
N VAL A 8 -4.70 1.92 1.33
CA VAL A 8 -4.47 3.04 2.25
C VAL A 8 -2.99 3.21 2.53
N CYS A 9 -2.55 4.47 2.58
CA CYS A 9 -1.20 4.81 3.03
C CYS A 9 -1.23 5.09 4.54
N VAL A 10 -0.36 4.43 5.28
CA VAL A 10 -0.22 4.54 6.73
C VAL A 10 0.77 5.67 7.03
N SER A 11 0.25 6.90 7.14
CA SER A 11 1.08 8.06 7.49
C SER A 11 1.78 7.86 8.84
N SER A 12 2.96 8.47 9.02
CA SER A 12 3.72 8.45 10.28
C SER A 12 2.95 8.98 11.50
N SER A 13 1.96 9.86 11.32
CA SER A 13 1.08 10.36 12.39
C SER A 13 -0.06 9.39 12.73
N TYR A 14 0.17 8.07 12.57
CA TYR A 14 -0.79 6.96 12.64
C TYR A 14 -2.15 7.32 13.27
N ASP A 15 -3.12 7.64 12.41
CA ASP A 15 -4.51 7.85 12.81
C ASP A 15 -5.33 6.63 12.40
N TYR A 16 -5.48 5.72 13.36
CA TYR A 16 -6.13 4.44 13.16
C TYR A 16 -7.60 4.59 12.73
N LYS A 17 -8.37 5.47 13.37
CA LYS A 17 -9.77 5.74 13.02
C LYS A 17 -9.90 6.27 11.60
N LYS A 18 -9.02 7.20 11.20
CA LYS A 18 -9.00 7.73 9.83
C LYS A 18 -8.68 6.64 8.82
N MET A 19 -7.77 5.72 9.15
CA MET A 19 -7.44 4.59 8.28
C MET A 19 -8.62 3.64 8.09
N LEU A 20 -9.26 3.20 9.18
CA LEU A 20 -10.44 2.33 9.11
C LEU A 20 -11.54 2.96 8.25
N ARG A 21 -11.84 4.25 8.47
CA ARG A 21 -12.80 5.02 7.65
C ARG A 21 -12.38 5.05 6.18
N ALA A 22 -11.10 5.26 5.88
CA ALA A 22 -10.60 5.29 4.51
C ALA A 22 -10.74 3.94 3.80
N ILE A 23 -10.55 2.83 4.51
CA ILE A 23 -10.80 1.48 3.97
C ILE A 23 -12.30 1.29 3.73
N ILE A 24 -13.15 1.53 4.73
CA ILE A 24 -14.61 1.33 4.63
C ILE A 24 -15.21 2.15 3.47
N LYS A 25 -14.76 3.39 3.26
CA LYS A 25 -15.22 4.24 2.14
C LYS A 25 -14.87 3.66 0.76
N GLN A 26 -13.81 2.86 0.64
CA GLN A 26 -13.44 2.20 -0.62
C GLN A 26 -14.22 0.91 -0.86
N LEU A 27 -14.71 0.27 0.20
CA LEU A 27 -15.45 -0.99 0.14
C LEU A 27 -16.95 -0.81 -0.09
N ASN A 28 -17.46 0.41 0.03
CA ASN A 28 -18.89 0.73 0.00
C ASN A 28 -19.19 1.92 -0.91
N PRO A 29 -20.42 2.04 -1.44
CA PRO A 29 -20.88 3.25 -2.12
C PRO A 29 -20.79 4.47 -1.20
N ILE A 30 -20.23 5.57 -1.70
CA ILE A 30 -20.10 6.82 -0.93
C ILE A 30 -21.44 7.55 -0.97
N THR A 31 -22.13 7.60 0.18
CA THR A 31 -23.36 8.36 0.41
C THR A 31 -23.20 9.30 1.60
N ASN A 32 -24.00 10.37 1.67
CA ASN A 32 -23.98 11.29 2.82
C ASN A 32 -24.29 10.55 4.13
N GLU A 33 -25.24 9.61 4.11
CA GLU A 33 -25.57 8.77 5.26
C GLU A 33 -24.38 7.96 5.77
N LEU A 34 -23.58 7.38 4.85
CA LEU A 34 -22.37 6.66 5.21
C LEU A 34 -21.34 7.60 5.83
N LEU A 35 -21.13 8.78 5.26
CA LEU A 35 -20.16 9.75 5.78
C LEU A 35 -20.54 10.21 7.19
N ASP A 36 -21.80 10.59 7.41
CA ASP A 36 -22.32 11.03 8.71
C ASP A 36 -22.24 9.93 9.77
N MET A 37 -22.53 8.68 9.37
CA MET A 37 -22.41 7.52 10.27
C MET A 37 -20.94 7.28 10.65
N LEU A 38 -20.02 7.29 9.69
CA LEU A 38 -18.60 7.04 9.93
C LEU A 38 -17.95 8.10 10.82
N GLU A 39 -18.39 9.35 10.74
CA GLU A 39 -17.92 10.43 11.62
C GLU A 39 -18.29 10.21 13.08
N LYS A 40 -19.47 9.63 13.34
CA LYS A 40 -20.01 9.36 14.68
C LYS A 40 -19.52 8.05 15.29
N MET A 41 -18.98 7.14 14.48
CA MET A 41 -18.48 5.85 14.94
C MET A 41 -17.17 5.99 15.71
N GLU A 42 -17.11 5.31 16.85
CA GLU A 42 -15.87 5.09 17.59
C GLU A 42 -15.05 3.94 16.98
N GLU A 43 -13.82 3.79 17.47
CA GLU A 43 -12.84 2.85 16.94
C GLU A 43 -13.38 1.41 16.83
N GLU A 44 -13.97 0.89 17.91
CA GLU A 44 -14.49 -0.48 17.97
C GLU A 44 -15.67 -0.70 17.03
N ASP A 45 -16.46 0.34 16.76
CA ASP A 45 -17.55 0.29 15.80
C ASP A 45 -17.04 0.27 14.36
N LEU A 46 -15.98 1.04 14.07
CA LEU A 46 -15.29 1.03 12.79
C LEU A 46 -14.63 -0.34 12.52
N GLU A 47 -13.98 -0.93 13.53
CA GLU A 47 -13.39 -2.28 13.44
C GLU A 47 -14.44 -3.33 13.11
N ARG A 48 -15.54 -3.34 13.87
CA ARG A 48 -16.64 -4.28 13.68
C ARG A 48 -17.30 -4.11 12.31
N ARG A 49 -17.48 -2.86 11.88
CA ARG A 49 -18.06 -2.57 10.57
C ARG A 49 -17.14 -3.06 9.44
N LEU A 50 -15.84 -2.78 9.53
CA LEU A 50 -14.89 -3.24 8.53
C LEU A 50 -14.83 -4.78 8.47
N TYR A 51 -14.85 -5.45 9.62
CA TYR A 51 -14.93 -6.90 9.70
C TYR A 51 -16.17 -7.43 8.96
N GLN A 52 -17.35 -6.87 9.23
CA GLN A 52 -18.62 -7.25 8.58
C GLN A 52 -18.61 -7.00 7.07
N ASP A 53 -18.01 -5.89 6.62
CA ASP A 53 -17.88 -5.57 5.20
C ASP A 53 -16.99 -6.58 4.45
N LEU A 54 -16.13 -7.32 5.16
CA LEU A 54 -15.11 -8.22 4.61
C LEU A 54 -15.39 -9.73 4.81
N GLN A 55 -16.09 -10.13 5.87
CA GLN A 55 -16.15 -11.52 6.35
C GLN A 55 -16.61 -12.55 5.30
N ASP A 56 -17.54 -12.17 4.42
CA ASP A 56 -18.15 -13.06 3.41
C ASP A 56 -17.58 -12.81 2.00
N LYS A 57 -16.46 -12.09 1.89
CA LYS A 57 -15.89 -11.62 0.62
C LYS A 57 -14.45 -12.09 0.42
N CYS A 58 -14.00 -12.09 -0.83
CA CYS A 58 -12.61 -12.33 -1.20
C CYS A 58 -11.92 -10.98 -1.42
N TYR A 59 -11.24 -10.47 -0.39
CA TYR A 59 -10.69 -9.12 -0.39
C TYR A 59 -9.17 -9.09 -0.65
N LEU A 60 -8.72 -7.96 -1.21
CA LEU A 60 -7.31 -7.55 -1.25
C LEU A 60 -7.20 -6.15 -0.66
N VAL A 61 -6.58 -6.02 0.52
CA VAL A 61 -6.33 -4.70 1.11
C VAL A 61 -4.83 -4.41 1.11
N VAL A 62 -4.44 -3.26 0.58
CA VAL A 62 -3.05 -2.79 0.56
C VAL A 62 -2.86 -1.76 1.67
N LEU A 63 -1.95 -2.07 2.59
CA LEU A 63 -1.49 -1.18 3.65
C LEU A 63 -0.09 -0.70 3.27
N ASP A 64 -0.03 0.53 2.76
CA ASP A 64 1.18 1.08 2.16
C ASP A 64 1.96 1.94 3.16
N ASP A 65 3.28 1.77 3.19
CA ASP A 65 4.25 2.51 4.03
C ASP A 65 3.98 2.36 5.54
N VAL A 66 3.83 1.14 6.08
CA VAL A 66 3.59 0.91 7.51
C VAL A 66 4.87 1.13 8.34
N TRP A 67 4.80 2.02 9.33
CA TRP A 67 5.97 2.47 10.11
C TRP A 67 6.26 1.61 11.36
N GLU A 68 5.22 1.18 12.08
CA GLU A 68 5.35 0.52 13.37
C GLU A 68 4.60 -0.82 13.44
N VAL A 69 5.11 -1.74 14.25
CA VAL A 69 4.48 -3.04 14.51
C VAL A 69 3.10 -2.89 15.15
N ALA A 70 2.96 -1.94 16.09
CA ALA A 70 1.70 -1.69 16.79
C ALA A 70 0.57 -1.32 15.82
N ALA A 71 0.90 -0.59 14.73
CA ALA A 71 -0.06 -0.22 13.71
C ALA A 71 -0.68 -1.44 13.02
N TRP A 72 0.13 -2.47 12.78
CA TRP A 72 -0.33 -3.74 12.21
C TRP A 72 -1.12 -4.58 13.23
N ASP A 73 -0.64 -4.69 14.47
CA ASP A 73 -1.27 -5.52 15.51
C ASP A 73 -2.72 -5.11 15.80
N CYS A 74 -2.99 -3.80 15.83
CA CYS A 74 -4.35 -3.28 16.00
C CYS A 74 -5.25 -3.70 14.84
N LEU A 75 -4.78 -3.50 13.60
CA LEU A 75 -5.52 -3.83 12.37
C LEU A 75 -5.83 -5.33 12.25
N ALA A 76 -4.80 -6.16 12.35
CA ALA A 76 -4.89 -7.58 12.02
C ALA A 76 -5.79 -8.35 12.98
N ARG A 77 -5.83 -7.96 14.26
CA ARG A 77 -6.58 -8.69 15.29
C ARG A 77 -8.08 -8.44 15.24
N ARG A 78 -8.51 -7.27 14.79
CA ARG A 78 -9.89 -6.81 15.02
C ARG A 78 -10.67 -6.48 13.75
N ALA A 79 -9.98 -6.00 12.72
CA ALA A 79 -10.64 -5.48 11.52
C ALA A 79 -10.64 -6.46 10.35
N PHE A 80 -9.64 -7.34 10.25
CA PHE A 80 -9.49 -8.26 9.13
C PHE A 80 -9.93 -9.68 9.50
N PRO A 81 -10.98 -10.21 8.86
CA PRO A 81 -11.50 -11.53 9.16
C PRO A 81 -10.61 -12.63 8.52
N ASP A 82 -10.21 -13.62 9.32
CA ASP A 82 -9.42 -14.80 8.89
C ASP A 82 -10.32 -16.03 8.70
N VAL A 83 -11.19 -15.96 7.69
CA VAL A 83 -12.27 -16.95 7.48
C VAL A 83 -11.99 -17.84 6.28
N GLY A 84 -10.77 -18.38 6.14
CA GLY A 84 -10.43 -19.39 5.11
C GLY A 84 -10.70 -18.99 3.65
N THR A 85 -11.02 -17.71 3.40
CA THR A 85 -11.27 -17.16 2.07
C THR A 85 -9.94 -16.96 1.35
N SER A 86 -9.96 -16.83 0.02
CA SER A 86 -8.75 -16.50 -0.76
C SER A 86 -8.30 -15.04 -0.55
N SER A 87 -8.65 -14.42 0.58
CA SER A 87 -8.39 -13.02 0.92
C SER A 87 -6.93 -12.78 1.27
N ARG A 88 -6.46 -11.55 1.03
CA ARG A 88 -5.06 -11.14 1.23
C ARG A 88 -4.99 -9.73 1.78
N VAL A 89 -4.03 -9.51 2.67
CA VAL A 89 -3.55 -8.18 3.02
C VAL A 89 -2.12 -8.06 2.50
N LEU A 90 -1.85 -7.02 1.71
CA LEU A 90 -0.51 -6.70 1.23
C LEU A 90 0.01 -5.52 2.04
N LEU A 91 1.09 -5.73 2.78
CA LEU A 91 1.75 -4.70 3.57
C LEU A 91 3.05 -4.31 2.88
N THR A 92 3.28 -3.01 2.70
CA THR A 92 4.59 -2.47 2.32
C THR A 92 5.18 -1.70 3.50
N SER A 93 6.48 -1.83 3.72
CA SER A 93 7.19 -1.13 4.79
C SER A 93 8.65 -0.93 4.42
N ARG A 94 9.26 0.12 4.97
CA ARG A 94 10.72 0.35 4.95
C ARG A 94 11.41 -0.35 6.11
N ASN A 95 10.66 -0.80 7.11
CA ASN A 95 11.17 -1.49 8.28
C ASN A 95 10.93 -3.00 8.13
N ARG A 96 12.01 -3.76 7.99
CA ARG A 96 11.97 -5.22 7.84
C ARG A 96 11.30 -5.91 9.03
N ASP A 97 11.45 -5.37 10.23
CA ASP A 97 10.88 -5.96 11.45
C ASP A 97 9.35 -5.89 11.45
N VAL A 98 8.77 -4.83 10.87
CA VAL A 98 7.31 -4.71 10.68
C VAL A 98 6.80 -5.83 9.77
N ALA A 99 7.47 -6.05 8.64
CA ALA A 99 7.08 -7.09 7.70
C ALA A 99 7.23 -8.50 8.30
N GLN A 100 8.31 -8.74 9.06
CA GLN A 100 8.56 -10.03 9.70
C GLN A 100 7.57 -10.32 10.83
N HIS A 101 7.16 -9.28 11.59
CA HIS A 101 6.13 -9.40 12.61
C HIS A 101 4.74 -9.64 11.99
N ALA A 102 4.47 -9.05 10.83
CA ALA A 102 3.17 -9.16 10.19
C ALA A 102 2.83 -10.58 9.72
N ASP A 103 3.83 -11.35 9.29
CA ASP A 103 3.71 -12.77 8.97
C ASP A 103 4.94 -13.53 9.48
N ALA A 104 4.81 -14.13 10.66
CA ALA A 104 5.89 -14.89 11.29
C ALA A 104 6.28 -16.16 10.51
N TYR A 105 5.46 -16.61 9.55
CA TYR A 105 5.68 -17.87 8.82
C TYR A 105 6.35 -17.64 7.46
N ARG A 106 6.35 -16.42 6.94
CA ARG A 106 6.93 -16.09 5.64
C ARG A 106 8.08 -15.11 5.76
N HIS A 107 9.02 -15.23 4.83
CA HIS A 107 10.07 -14.24 4.68
C HIS A 107 9.51 -13.02 3.93
N PRO A 108 9.75 -11.78 4.42
CA PRO A 108 9.42 -10.57 3.69
C PRO A 108 10.01 -10.58 2.28
N TYR A 109 9.25 -10.06 1.32
CA TYR A 109 9.77 -9.84 -0.02
C TYR A 109 10.59 -8.55 -0.05
N GLU A 110 11.91 -8.69 -0.11
CA GLU A 110 12.84 -7.55 -0.19
C GLU A 110 12.93 -7.03 -1.62
N LEU A 111 12.48 -5.78 -1.83
CA LEU A 111 12.62 -5.11 -3.12
C LEU A 111 14.09 -4.81 -3.41
N LYS A 112 14.54 -5.22 -4.59
CA LYS A 112 15.90 -4.93 -5.07
C LYS A 112 15.95 -3.55 -5.70
N THR A 113 17.12 -2.90 -5.61
CA THR A 113 17.41 -1.73 -6.41
C THR A 113 17.44 -2.09 -7.90
N LEU A 114 17.13 -1.12 -8.75
CA LEU A 114 17.22 -1.30 -10.20
C LEU A 114 18.68 -1.44 -10.63
N GLY A 115 18.94 -2.26 -11.65
CA GLY A 115 20.24 -2.31 -12.30
C GLY A 115 20.58 -0.98 -13.00
N GLN A 116 21.83 -0.78 -13.38
CA GLN A 116 22.25 0.46 -14.07
C GLN A 116 21.45 0.72 -15.35
N GLU A 117 21.22 -0.32 -16.14
CA GLU A 117 20.48 -0.17 -17.40
C GLU A 117 18.99 0.07 -17.15
N ASP A 118 18.35 -0.65 -16.23
CA ASP A 118 16.95 -0.39 -15.88
C ASP A 118 16.75 1.02 -15.29
N SER A 119 17.71 1.49 -14.48
CA SER A 119 17.73 2.86 -13.94
C SER A 119 17.87 3.89 -15.05
N TRP A 120 18.75 3.64 -16.02
CA TRP A 120 18.91 4.48 -17.20
C TRP A 120 17.63 4.55 -18.03
N GLN A 121 16.99 3.41 -18.31
CA GLN A 121 15.73 3.36 -19.05
C GLN A 121 14.60 4.09 -18.31
N LEU A 122 14.52 3.93 -16.97
CA LEU A 122 13.57 4.67 -16.15
C LEU A 122 13.85 6.19 -16.19
N PHE A 123 15.12 6.59 -16.09
CA PHE A 123 15.54 7.98 -16.17
C PHE A 123 15.13 8.61 -17.49
N LEU A 124 15.46 7.97 -18.62
CA LEU A 124 15.05 8.43 -19.96
C LEU A 124 13.54 8.60 -20.07
N LYS A 125 12.78 7.58 -19.63
CA LYS A 125 11.32 7.61 -19.66
C LYS A 125 10.74 8.77 -18.85
N LYS A 126 11.37 9.16 -17.74
CA LYS A 126 10.92 10.25 -16.86
C LYS A 126 11.37 11.63 -17.34
N ALA A 127 12.62 11.76 -17.80
CA ALA A 127 13.22 13.03 -18.18
C ALA A 127 12.76 13.52 -19.56
N LEU A 128 12.56 12.60 -20.52
CA LEU A 128 12.29 12.96 -21.92
C LEU A 128 10.80 12.93 -22.30
N GLY A 129 9.93 12.35 -21.45
CA GLY A 129 8.46 12.42 -21.57
C GLY A 129 7.83 11.74 -22.79
N HIS A 130 8.59 11.49 -23.84
CA HIS A 130 8.23 10.69 -25.01
C HIS A 130 8.79 9.29 -24.78
N GLY A 131 7.96 8.26 -24.98
CA GLY A 131 8.30 6.87 -24.66
C GLY A 131 9.63 6.41 -25.26
N ALA A 132 10.08 5.21 -24.87
CA ALA A 132 11.37 4.56 -25.17
C ALA A 132 11.90 4.60 -26.62
N ASN A 133 11.15 5.19 -27.56
CA ASN A 133 11.45 5.35 -28.97
C ASN A 133 12.08 6.73 -29.32
N ALA A 134 12.01 7.73 -28.43
CA ALA A 134 12.81 8.95 -28.59
C ALA A 134 14.17 8.72 -27.92
N GLY A 135 15.20 8.46 -28.74
CA GLY A 135 16.55 8.29 -28.23
C GLY A 135 17.02 9.51 -27.43
N CYS A 136 17.86 9.29 -26.41
CA CYS A 136 18.56 10.38 -25.74
C CYS A 136 19.44 11.10 -26.77
N PRO A 137 19.43 12.45 -26.84
CA PRO A 137 20.42 13.18 -27.62
C PRO A 137 21.82 12.74 -27.22
N SER A 138 22.70 12.46 -28.19
CA SER A 138 24.06 11.93 -27.96
C SER A 138 24.85 12.77 -26.95
N ASP A 139 24.70 14.08 -27.03
CA ASP A 139 25.45 15.05 -26.23
C ASP A 139 25.00 15.07 -24.76
N LEU A 140 23.84 14.47 -24.46
CA LEU A 140 23.25 14.38 -23.12
C LEU A 140 23.33 12.96 -22.54
N GLU A 141 23.71 11.95 -23.33
CA GLU A 141 23.71 10.56 -22.86
C GLU A 141 24.71 10.35 -21.72
N GLU A 142 25.94 10.85 -21.86
CA GLU A 142 26.97 10.69 -20.83
C GLU A 142 26.55 11.35 -19.52
N VAL A 143 26.08 12.59 -19.58
CA VAL A 143 25.59 13.36 -18.43
C VAL A 143 24.38 12.67 -17.80
N GLY A 144 23.44 12.20 -18.61
CA GLY A 144 22.25 11.50 -18.14
C GLY A 144 22.59 10.19 -17.41
N ARG A 145 23.53 9.40 -17.96
CA ARG A 145 23.99 8.17 -17.31
C ARG A 145 24.71 8.44 -16.00
N GLU A 146 25.50 9.51 -15.93
CA GLU A 146 26.15 9.93 -14.68
C GLU A 146 25.13 10.35 -13.62
N ILE A 147 24.09 11.10 -14.01
CA ILE A 147 22.98 11.44 -13.10
C ILE A 147 22.30 10.16 -12.60
N ALA A 148 21.93 9.25 -13.50
CA ALA A 148 21.25 8.00 -13.14
C ALA A 148 22.09 7.13 -12.18
N ARG A 149 23.42 7.08 -12.36
CA ARG A 149 24.34 6.35 -11.46
C ARG A 149 24.40 6.93 -10.05
N ARG A 150 24.10 8.21 -9.87
CA ARG A 150 24.09 8.88 -8.56
C ARG A 150 22.76 8.76 -7.81
N CYS A 151 21.72 8.22 -8.42
CA CYS A 151 20.37 8.11 -7.84
C CYS A 151 20.13 6.86 -6.97
N GLY A 152 21.18 6.08 -6.66
CA GLY A 152 21.12 4.85 -5.86
C GLY A 152 21.78 5.03 -4.49
#